data_AF-A0A292IJ00-F1
#
_entry.id   AF-A0A292IJ00-F1
#
_cell.length_a   1.000
_cell.length_b   1.000
_cell.length_c   1.000
_cell.angle_alpha   90.00
_cell.angle_beta   90.00
_cell.angle_gamma   90.00
#
_symmetry.space_group_name_H-M   'P 1'
#
loop_
_entity.id
_entity.type
_entity.pdbx_description
1 polymer ?
#
loop_
_entity_poly.entity_id
_entity_poly.type
_entity_poly.pdbx_seq_one_letter_code
_entity_poly.pdbx_strand_id
1 'polypeptide(L)'
;MAKKDNDTEFQKLVLEQLKELTENAKNTNQSVQSIKTELKKEIDKTNQKVDKLDKKIDNTKIELKKEIEKTNQKIDNTKIELKKEIDDNKIELKKEIDKTNQMVDKLDQKVDHGYAAINARIDSYHLPTDLPPPPPPVQKLYKLMKNIIVVHIDTSWNQHKLELLIKQIYQDFSHLKKKKVGYIQFRVEANMINFVEKYLETIEFSRDYQYLIDQETDESKCI
;
A
#
# COMPACT_ATOMS: atom_id res chain seq x y z
N MET A 1 55.92 -119.17 28.35
CA MET A 1 56.61 -117.92 28.76
C MET A 1 56.14 -116.71 27.93
N ALA A 2 55.97 -116.81 26.61
CA ALA A 2 55.59 -115.68 25.73
C ALA A 2 54.31 -114.88 26.10
N LYS A 3 53.30 -115.48 26.75
CA LYS A 3 52.05 -114.78 27.10
C LYS A 3 52.20 -113.76 28.24
N LYS A 4 53.22 -113.92 29.10
CA LYS A 4 53.46 -113.06 30.27
C LYS A 4 54.29 -111.81 29.91
N ASP A 5 55.14 -111.92 28.89
CA ASP A 5 55.94 -110.79 28.38
C ASP A 5 55.07 -109.78 27.61
N ASN A 6 54.16 -110.25 26.74
CA ASN A 6 53.21 -109.38 26.02
C ASN A 6 52.30 -108.57 26.96
N ASP A 7 51.87 -109.18 28.07
CA ASP A 7 50.99 -108.52 29.05
C ASP A 7 51.72 -107.40 29.80
N THR A 8 53.03 -107.57 30.01
CA THR A 8 53.90 -106.57 30.66
C THR A 8 54.17 -105.38 29.74
N GLU A 9 54.41 -105.61 28.44
CA GLU A 9 54.56 -104.51 27.46
C GLU A 9 53.27 -103.70 27.30
N PHE A 10 52.11 -104.38 27.26
CA PHE A 10 50.81 -103.70 27.18
C PHE A 10 50.57 -102.81 28.40
N GLN A 11 50.82 -103.31 29.62
CA GLN A 11 50.70 -102.51 30.85
C GLN A 11 51.63 -101.30 30.85
N LYS A 12 52.86 -101.45 30.34
CA LYS A 12 53.82 -100.34 30.21
C LYS A 12 53.32 -99.27 29.24
N LEU A 13 52.78 -99.65 28.09
CA LEU A 13 52.21 -98.72 27.11
C LEU A 13 51.01 -97.95 27.70
N VAL A 14 50.12 -98.65 28.40
CA VAL A 14 48.96 -98.02 29.07
C VAL A 14 49.42 -97.01 30.13
N LEU A 15 50.43 -97.36 30.93
CA LEU A 15 51.03 -96.44 31.91
C LEU A 15 51.64 -95.19 31.26
N GLU A 16 52.32 -95.34 30.13
CA GLU A 16 52.90 -94.22 29.37
C GLU A 16 51.79 -93.26 28.88
N GLN A 17 50.74 -93.80 28.26
CA GLN A 17 49.61 -93.01 27.79
C GLN A 17 48.85 -92.31 28.92
N LEU A 18 48.67 -92.97 30.07
CA LEU A 18 48.03 -92.36 31.24
C LEU A 18 48.86 -91.20 31.80
N LYS A 19 50.19 -91.30 31.80
CA LYS A 19 51.09 -90.19 32.19
C LYS A 19 50.96 -89.02 31.22
N GLU A 20 50.98 -89.30 29.91
CA GLU A 20 50.83 -88.26 28.89
C GLU A 20 49.48 -87.54 29.00
N LEU A 21 48.39 -88.29 29.15
CA LEU A 21 47.05 -87.73 29.38
C LEU A 21 46.99 -86.87 30.65
N THR A 22 47.63 -87.31 31.73
CA THR A 22 47.69 -86.57 33.00
C THR A 22 48.42 -85.25 32.83
N GLU A 23 49.56 -85.24 32.14
CA GLU A 23 50.32 -84.01 31.90
C GLU A 23 49.57 -83.06 30.96
N ASN A 24 48.95 -83.60 29.90
CA ASN A 24 48.10 -82.81 28.99
C ASN A 24 46.91 -82.17 29.72
N ALA A 25 46.25 -82.92 30.62
CA ALA A 25 45.16 -82.39 31.44
C ALA A 25 45.64 -81.27 32.37
N LYS A 26 46.82 -81.43 32.99
CA LYS A 26 47.43 -80.41 33.84
C LYS A 26 47.77 -79.14 33.05
N ASN A 27 48.40 -79.28 31.89
CA ASN A 27 48.74 -78.16 31.00
C ASN A 27 47.48 -77.44 30.51
N THR A 28 46.44 -78.19 30.13
CA THR A 28 45.14 -77.63 29.74
C THR A 28 44.52 -76.84 30.90
N ASN A 29 44.52 -77.39 32.11
CA ASN A 29 43.97 -76.71 33.27
C ASN A 29 44.74 -75.42 33.61
N GLN A 30 46.08 -75.43 33.50
CA GLN A 30 46.90 -74.23 33.67
C GLN A 30 46.57 -73.15 32.63
N SER A 31 46.43 -73.54 31.36
CA SER A 31 46.04 -72.63 30.28
C SER A 31 44.66 -72.00 30.53
N VAL A 32 43.68 -72.82 30.94
CA VAL A 32 42.33 -72.36 31.31
C VAL A 32 42.37 -71.37 32.47
N GLN A 33 43.16 -71.61 33.52
CA GLN A 33 43.31 -70.67 34.63
C GLN A 33 43.96 -69.35 34.21
N SER A 34 44.94 -69.41 33.30
CA SER A 34 45.58 -68.21 32.74
C SER A 34 44.57 -67.38 31.95
N ILE A 35 43.83 -68.00 31.03
CA ILE A 35 42.79 -67.35 30.22
C ILE A 35 41.71 -66.74 31.12
N LYS A 36 41.24 -67.48 32.14
CA LYS A 36 40.25 -66.98 33.10
C LYS A 36 40.75 -65.72 33.83
N THR A 37 42.02 -65.70 34.21
CA THR A 37 42.64 -64.55 34.91
C THR A 37 42.75 -63.35 33.98
N GLU A 38 43.15 -63.55 32.73
CA GLU A 38 43.28 -62.49 31.74
C GLU A 38 41.92 -61.90 31.35
N LEU A 39 40.92 -62.75 31.11
CA LEU A 39 39.53 -62.31 30.86
C LEU A 39 38.97 -61.51 32.03
N LYS A 40 39.22 -61.93 33.28
CA LYS A 40 38.78 -61.17 34.45
C LYS A 40 39.41 -59.76 34.48
N LYS A 41 40.70 -59.65 34.17
CA LYS A 41 41.40 -58.35 34.08
C LYS A 41 40.82 -57.46 32.97
N GLU A 42 40.51 -58.01 31.80
CA GLU A 42 39.91 -57.24 30.70
C GLU A 42 38.47 -56.81 31.00
N ILE A 43 37.69 -57.65 31.68
CA ILE A 43 36.35 -57.28 32.19
C ILE A 43 36.48 -56.13 33.20
N ASP A 44 37.38 -56.23 34.17
CA ASP A 44 37.58 -55.18 35.17
C ASP A 44 38.03 -53.85 34.54
N LYS A 45 38.94 -53.89 33.56
CA LYS A 45 39.34 -52.69 32.79
C LYS A 45 38.17 -52.09 32.00
N THR A 46 37.33 -52.94 31.42
CA THR A 46 36.15 -52.51 30.65
C THR A 46 35.13 -51.85 31.56
N ASN A 47 34.83 -52.45 32.71
CA ASN A 47 33.94 -51.88 33.73
C ASN A 47 34.44 -50.51 34.20
N GLN A 48 35.74 -50.36 34.47
CA GLN A 48 36.31 -49.06 34.83
C GLN A 48 36.18 -47.99 33.73
N LYS A 49 36.22 -48.40 32.45
CA LYS A 49 35.98 -47.47 31.32
C LYS A 49 34.51 -47.06 31.27
N VAL A 50 33.59 -48.00 31.48
CA VAL A 50 32.14 -47.72 31.55
C VAL A 50 31.84 -46.75 32.68
N ASP A 51 32.32 -47.00 33.90
CA ASP A 51 32.12 -46.11 35.05
C ASP A 51 32.64 -44.67 34.79
N LYS A 52 33.76 -44.55 34.07
CA LYS A 52 34.32 -43.25 33.67
C LYS A 52 33.46 -42.54 32.64
N LEU A 53 32.88 -43.29 31.69
CA LEU A 53 31.98 -42.74 30.68
C LEU A 53 30.67 -42.31 31.31
N ASP A 54 30.08 -43.09 32.22
CA ASP A 54 28.86 -42.73 32.94
C ASP A 54 29.03 -41.42 33.71
N LYS A 55 30.14 -41.28 34.45
CA LYS A 55 30.47 -40.02 35.15
C LYS A 55 30.64 -38.83 34.19
N LYS A 56 31.24 -39.06 33.01
CA LYS A 56 31.35 -37.99 32.00
C LYS A 56 29.98 -37.58 31.46
N ILE A 57 29.12 -38.56 31.16
CA ILE A 57 27.75 -38.32 30.69
C ILE A 57 26.96 -37.51 31.72
N ASP A 58 27.02 -37.90 33.00
CA ASP A 58 26.34 -37.17 34.09
C ASP A 58 26.84 -35.74 34.22
N ASN A 59 28.16 -35.53 34.17
CA ASN A 59 28.74 -34.19 34.23
C ASN A 59 28.30 -33.33 33.02
N THR A 60 28.36 -33.87 31.80
CA THR A 60 27.89 -33.18 30.61
C THR A 60 26.41 -32.84 30.70
N LYS A 61 25.57 -33.74 31.22
CA LYS A 61 24.14 -33.49 31.43
C LYS A 61 23.89 -32.34 32.41
N ILE A 62 24.65 -32.29 33.51
CA ILE A 62 24.57 -31.20 34.49
C ILE A 62 24.99 -29.87 33.87
N GLU A 63 26.09 -29.86 33.12
CA GLU A 63 26.60 -28.66 32.45
C GLU A 63 25.61 -28.12 31.41
N LEU A 64 25.09 -28.99 30.55
CA LEU A 64 24.06 -28.63 29.58
C LEU A 64 22.80 -28.07 30.25
N LYS A 65 22.35 -28.68 31.36
CA LYS A 65 21.19 -28.17 32.12
C LYS A 65 21.46 -26.76 32.66
N LYS A 66 22.67 -26.47 33.14
CA LYS A 66 23.06 -25.13 33.60
C LYS A 66 23.10 -24.11 32.47
N GLU A 67 23.62 -24.47 31.30
CA GLU A 67 23.68 -23.58 30.14
C GLU A 67 22.28 -23.28 29.57
N ILE A 68 21.39 -24.29 29.54
CA ILE A 68 19.98 -24.10 29.19
C ILE A 68 19.31 -23.13 30.16
N GLU A 69 19.49 -23.31 31.47
CA GLU A 69 18.92 -22.43 32.50
C GLU A 69 19.41 -20.98 32.34
N LYS A 70 20.72 -20.77 32.18
CA LYS A 70 21.28 -19.42 31.91
C LYS A 70 20.71 -18.79 30.64
N THR A 71 20.52 -19.59 29.59
CA THR A 71 19.97 -19.11 28.32
C THR A 71 18.51 -18.70 28.48
N ASN A 72 17.70 -19.50 29.19
CA ASN A 72 16.31 -19.15 29.49
C ASN A 72 16.22 -17.85 30.30
N GLN A 73 17.06 -17.68 31.32
CA GLN A 73 17.09 -16.45 32.12
C GLN A 73 17.46 -15.21 31.27
N LYS A 74 18.40 -15.34 30.32
CA LYS A 74 18.71 -14.26 29.38
C LYS A 74 17.52 -13.92 28.50
N ILE A 75 16.83 -14.93 27.96
CA ILE A 75 15.64 -14.75 27.12
C ILE A 75 14.54 -14.02 27.91
N ASP A 76 14.28 -14.44 29.16
CA ASP A 76 13.27 -13.80 30.00
C ASP A 76 13.61 -12.35 30.33
N ASN A 77 14.87 -12.05 30.65
CA ASN A 77 15.32 -10.69 30.89
C ASN A 77 15.17 -9.80 29.66
N THR A 78 15.63 -10.26 28.48
CA THR A 78 15.46 -9.52 27.22
C THR A 78 13.99 -9.28 26.90
N LYS A 79 13.11 -10.26 27.16
CA LYS A 79 11.67 -10.11 26.96
C LYS A 79 11.07 -9.03 27.87
N ILE A 80 11.51 -8.95 29.14
CA ILE A 80 11.07 -7.92 30.08
C ILE A 80 11.55 -6.53 29.62
N GLU A 81 12.82 -6.41 29.23
CA GLU A 81 13.40 -5.15 28.74
C GLU A 81 12.68 -4.64 27.49
N LEU A 82 12.47 -5.50 26.49
CA LEU A 82 11.73 -5.13 25.26
C LEU A 82 10.30 -4.71 25.56
N LYS A 83 9.60 -5.40 26.48
CA LYS A 83 8.25 -5.01 26.87
C LYS A 83 8.23 -3.62 27.50
N LYS A 84 9.20 -3.33 28.36
CA LYS A 84 9.33 -2.00 28.98
C LYS A 84 9.60 -0.92 27.95
N GLU A 85 10.53 -1.16 27.02
CA GLU A 85 10.84 -0.21 25.95
C GLU A 85 9.62 0.08 25.05
N ILE A 86 8.84 -0.96 24.72
CA ILE A 86 7.58 -0.80 23.98
C ILE A 86 6.57 0.05 24.76
N ASP A 87 6.40 -0.21 26.07
CA ASP A 87 5.49 0.55 26.92
C ASP A 87 5.93 2.02 27.06
N ASP A 88 7.23 2.27 27.22
CA ASP A 88 7.81 3.61 27.30
C ASP A 88 7.61 4.38 25.98
N ASN A 89 7.91 3.77 24.83
CA ASN A 89 7.68 4.35 23.50
C ASN A 89 6.20 4.66 23.25
N LYS A 90 5.29 3.78 23.71
CA LYS A 90 3.85 4.01 23.59
C LYS A 90 3.40 5.22 24.40
N ILE A 91 3.94 5.42 25.59
CA ILE A 91 3.66 6.59 26.43
C ILE A 91 4.18 7.87 25.76
N GLU A 92 5.39 7.84 25.22
CA GLU A 92 5.98 8.99 24.52
C GLU A 92 5.18 9.38 23.28
N LEU A 93 4.86 8.42 22.42
CA LEU A 93 4.03 8.66 21.24
C LEU A 93 2.66 9.23 21.61
N LYS A 94 2.03 8.74 22.68
CA LYS A 94 0.75 9.29 23.15
C LYS A 94 0.89 10.76 23.55
N LYS A 95 1.96 11.13 24.25
CA LYS A 95 2.22 12.53 24.64
C LYS A 95 2.43 13.42 23.42
N GLU A 96 3.16 12.97 22.39
CA GLU A 96 3.37 13.75 21.17
C GLU A 96 2.08 13.90 20.35
N ILE A 97 1.24 12.87 20.29
CA ILE A 97 -0.09 12.95 19.69
C ILE A 97 -0.95 13.96 20.45
N ASP A 98 -0.98 13.91 21.79
CA ASP A 98 -1.76 14.85 22.60
C ASP A 98 -1.30 16.31 22.40
N LYS A 99 0.01 16.56 22.31
CA LYS A 99 0.56 17.88 21.97
C LYS A 99 0.14 18.34 20.58
N THR A 100 0.20 17.45 19.59
CA THR A 100 -0.18 17.76 18.21
C THR A 100 -1.66 18.11 18.13
N ASN A 101 -2.53 17.33 18.78
CA ASN A 101 -3.96 17.62 18.86
C ASN A 101 -4.24 18.99 19.48
N GLN A 102 -3.56 19.36 20.57
CA GLN A 102 -3.69 20.70 21.16
C GLN A 102 -3.25 21.83 20.21
N MET A 103 -2.25 21.59 19.35
CA MET A 103 -1.85 22.57 18.34
C MET A 103 -2.90 22.69 17.23
N VAL A 104 -3.49 21.58 16.80
CA VAL A 104 -4.59 21.54 15.84
C VAL A 104 -5.80 22.30 16.39
N ASP A 105 -6.23 22.01 17.62
CA ASP A 105 -7.36 22.71 18.27
C ASP A 105 -7.15 24.24 18.30
N LYS A 106 -5.92 24.69 18.61
CA LYS A 106 -5.57 26.11 18.59
C LYS A 106 -5.60 26.71 17.19
N LEU A 107 -5.24 25.94 16.17
CA LEU A 107 -5.28 26.38 14.78
C LEU A 107 -6.71 26.49 14.28
N ASP A 108 -7.54 25.49 14.58
CA ASP A 108 -8.97 25.48 14.24
C ASP A 108 -9.67 26.68 14.86
N GLN A 109 -9.41 26.97 16.14
CA GLN A 109 -9.91 28.20 16.78
C GLN A 109 -9.47 29.46 16.02
N LYS A 110 -8.19 29.58 15.63
CA LYS A 110 -7.72 30.75 14.87
C LYS A 110 -8.40 30.89 13.51
N VAL A 111 -8.64 29.77 12.84
CA VAL A 111 -9.36 29.73 11.56
C VAL A 111 -10.81 30.20 11.75
N ASP A 112 -11.51 29.69 12.76
CA ASP A 112 -12.89 30.10 13.08
C ASP A 112 -12.99 31.60 13.38
N HIS A 113 -12.06 32.13 14.20
CA HIS A 113 -11.99 33.56 14.50
C HIS A 113 -11.73 34.39 13.24
N GLY A 114 -10.82 33.92 12.37
CA GLY A 114 -10.52 34.58 11.10
C GLY A 114 -11.73 34.60 10.16
N TYR A 115 -12.44 33.47 10.05
CA TYR A 115 -13.67 33.35 9.28
C TYR A 115 -14.76 34.31 9.78
N ALA A 116 -14.99 34.33 11.11
CA ALA A 116 -15.95 35.24 11.72
C ALA A 116 -15.61 36.72 11.47
N ALA A 117 -14.33 37.09 11.59
CA ALA A 117 -13.87 38.47 11.34
C ALA A 117 -14.03 38.89 9.88
N ILE A 118 -13.75 37.98 8.92
CA ILE A 118 -13.95 38.23 7.50
C ILE A 118 -15.44 38.42 7.19
N ASN A 119 -16.32 37.56 7.69
CA ASN A 119 -17.76 37.68 7.48
C ASN A 119 -18.31 38.99 8.04
N ALA A 120 -17.93 39.36 9.27
CA ALA A 120 -18.34 40.64 9.86
C ALA A 120 -17.89 41.84 9.00
N ARG A 121 -16.71 41.76 8.39
CA ARG A 121 -16.22 42.79 7.47
C ARG A 121 -17.01 42.80 6.15
N ILE A 122 -17.37 41.65 5.59
CA ILE A 122 -18.22 41.54 4.39
C ILE A 122 -19.61 42.14 4.67
N ASP A 123 -20.21 41.80 5.81
CA ASP A 123 -21.51 42.32 6.23
C ASP A 123 -21.48 43.84 6.40
N SER A 124 -20.39 44.40 6.93
CA SER A 124 -20.20 45.86 7.01
C SER A 124 -20.13 46.56 5.65
N TYR A 125 -19.78 45.86 4.56
CA TYR A 125 -19.79 46.41 3.20
C TYR A 125 -21.15 46.27 2.51
N HIS A 126 -22.12 45.56 3.13
CA HIS A 126 -23.49 45.57 2.63
C HIS A 126 -24.13 46.90 3.03
N LEU A 127 -24.08 47.87 2.12
CA LEU A 127 -24.96 49.04 2.16
C LEU A 127 -26.42 48.57 2.27
N PRO A 128 -27.30 49.33 2.97
CA PRO A 128 -28.74 49.17 2.77
C PRO A 128 -28.99 49.28 1.26
N THR A 129 -29.48 48.20 0.66
CA THR A 129 -29.82 48.19 -0.75
C THR A 129 -31.12 48.96 -0.92
N ASP A 130 -31.05 50.29 -0.83
CA ASP A 130 -31.92 51.19 -1.58
C ASP A 130 -31.48 51.13 -3.05
N LEU A 131 -31.54 49.93 -3.62
CA LEU A 131 -31.32 49.74 -5.05
C LEU A 131 -32.54 50.35 -5.74
N PRO A 132 -32.36 51.30 -6.68
CA PRO A 132 -33.44 51.71 -7.55
C PRO A 132 -34.00 50.46 -8.26
N PRO A 133 -35.30 50.44 -8.61
CA PRO A 133 -35.91 49.29 -9.25
C PRO A 133 -35.05 48.86 -10.44
N PRO A 134 -34.84 47.54 -10.62
CA PRO A 134 -33.96 47.04 -11.67
C PRO A 134 -34.36 47.67 -13.00
N PRO A 135 -33.39 48.16 -13.81
CA PRO A 135 -33.70 48.78 -15.08
C PRO A 135 -34.57 47.82 -15.91
N PRO A 136 -35.54 48.36 -16.67
CA PRO A 136 -36.46 47.52 -17.43
C PRO A 136 -35.66 46.55 -18.31
N PRO A 137 -36.09 45.28 -18.42
CA PRO A 137 -35.35 44.27 -19.18
C PRO A 137 -35.09 44.80 -20.60
N VAL A 138 -33.81 44.88 -20.97
CA VAL A 138 -33.40 45.33 -22.31
C VAL A 138 -34.05 44.40 -23.33
N GLN A 139 -34.90 44.94 -24.19
CA GLN A 139 -35.58 44.15 -25.22
C GLN A 139 -34.52 43.52 -26.12
N LYS A 140 -34.52 42.18 -26.21
CA LYS A 140 -33.56 41.47 -27.06
C LYS A 140 -33.89 41.73 -28.52
N LEU A 141 -32.90 42.19 -29.28
CA LEU A 141 -33.00 42.42 -30.73
C LEU A 141 -32.83 41.13 -31.55
N TYR A 142 -32.70 39.99 -30.87
CA TYR A 142 -32.52 38.67 -31.46
C TYR A 142 -33.33 37.61 -30.69
N LYS A 143 -33.57 36.46 -31.33
CA LYS A 143 -34.13 35.26 -30.70
C LYS A 143 -33.07 34.17 -30.68
N LEU A 144 -32.81 33.58 -29.51
CA LEU A 144 -31.96 32.40 -29.41
C LEU A 144 -32.82 31.15 -29.62
N MET A 145 -32.57 30.43 -30.71
CA MET A 145 -33.23 29.17 -31.04
C MET A 145 -32.20 28.04 -30.98
N LYS A 146 -32.24 27.24 -29.90
CA LYS A 146 -31.21 26.23 -29.59
C LYS A 146 -29.82 26.86 -29.51
N ASN A 147 -28.99 26.63 -30.52
CA ASN A 147 -27.62 27.14 -30.65
C ASN A 147 -27.49 28.20 -31.77
N ILE A 148 -28.60 28.67 -32.36
CA ILE A 148 -28.61 29.66 -33.44
C ILE A 148 -29.22 30.95 -32.92
N ILE A 149 -28.55 32.07 -33.20
CA ILE A 149 -29.08 33.41 -32.93
C ILE A 149 -29.78 33.87 -34.21
N VAL A 150 -31.10 34.08 -34.15
CA VAL A 150 -31.90 34.55 -35.29
C VAL A 150 -32.24 36.02 -35.11
N VAL A 151 -31.95 36.82 -36.12
CA VAL A 151 -32.20 38.26 -36.16
C VAL A 151 -33.07 38.55 -37.38
N HIS A 152 -34.17 39.27 -37.19
CA HIS A 152 -35.02 39.74 -38.28
C HIS A 152 -34.74 41.22 -38.52
N ILE A 153 -34.30 41.56 -39.73
CA ILE A 153 -33.93 42.92 -40.15
C ILE A 153 -34.89 43.36 -41.25
N ASP A 154 -35.81 44.22 -40.84
CA ASP A 154 -36.78 44.88 -41.71
C ASP A 154 -36.28 46.28 -42.15
N THR A 155 -37.06 46.93 -43.01
CA THR A 155 -36.76 48.29 -43.52
C THR A 155 -36.70 49.40 -42.46
N SER A 156 -37.15 49.16 -41.23
CA SER A 156 -37.02 50.12 -40.12
C SER A 156 -35.62 50.16 -39.51
N TRP A 157 -34.74 49.21 -39.86
CA TRP A 157 -33.41 49.13 -39.30
C TRP A 157 -32.48 50.18 -39.91
N ASN A 158 -31.74 50.84 -39.03
CA ASN A 158 -30.66 51.75 -39.40
C ASN A 158 -29.34 51.28 -38.79
N GLN A 159 -28.25 51.98 -39.14
CA GLN A 159 -26.91 51.60 -38.68
C GLN A 159 -26.80 51.57 -37.15
N HIS A 160 -27.49 52.49 -36.45
CA HIS A 160 -27.48 52.55 -34.98
C HIS A 160 -28.16 51.32 -34.35
N LYS A 161 -29.30 50.88 -34.89
CA LYS A 161 -30.01 49.68 -34.41
C LYS A 161 -29.18 48.42 -34.64
N LEU A 162 -28.47 48.35 -35.76
CA LEU A 162 -27.54 47.26 -36.06
C LEU A 162 -26.34 47.26 -35.09
N GLU A 163 -25.80 48.44 -34.78
CA GLU A 163 -24.72 48.58 -33.78
C GLU A 163 -25.16 48.12 -32.38
N LEU A 164 -26.38 48.48 -31.95
CA LEU A 164 -26.95 48.03 -30.68
C LEU A 164 -27.13 46.51 -30.63
N LEU A 165 -27.63 45.90 -31.70
CA LEU A 165 -27.73 44.45 -31.81
C LEU A 165 -26.37 43.79 -31.65
N ILE A 166 -25.35 44.27 -32.37
CA ILE A 166 -24.01 43.70 -32.33
C ILE A 166 -23.43 43.81 -30.91
N LYS A 167 -23.53 44.98 -30.28
CA LYS A 167 -23.13 45.17 -28.88
C LYS A 167 -23.83 44.18 -27.95
N GLN A 168 -25.13 43.97 -28.13
CA GLN A 168 -25.91 43.02 -27.33
C GLN A 168 -25.44 41.58 -27.54
N ILE A 169 -25.14 41.17 -28.78
CA ILE A 169 -24.59 39.85 -29.11
C ILE A 169 -23.23 39.65 -28.44
N TYR A 170 -22.32 40.61 -28.55
CA TYR A 170 -21.01 40.51 -27.89
C TYR A 170 -21.14 40.47 -26.37
N GLN A 171 -22.01 41.28 -25.76
CA GLN A 171 -22.23 41.25 -24.31
C GLN A 171 -22.77 39.90 -23.84
N ASP A 172 -23.85 39.42 -24.48
CA ASP A 172 -24.55 38.22 -24.05
C ASP A 172 -23.75 36.93 -24.33
N PHE A 173 -22.88 36.95 -25.35
CA PHE A 173 -22.19 35.74 -25.82
C PHE A 173 -20.65 35.81 -25.75
N SER A 174 -20.05 36.91 -25.26
CA SER A 174 -18.59 37.05 -25.08
C SER A 174 -17.96 35.91 -24.27
N HIS A 175 -18.68 35.39 -23.26
CA HIS A 175 -18.21 34.30 -22.41
C HIS A 175 -18.35 32.91 -23.04
N LEU A 176 -19.10 32.79 -24.13
CA LEU A 176 -19.27 31.52 -24.84
C LEU A 176 -18.11 31.31 -25.81
N LYS A 177 -17.13 30.50 -25.40
CA LYS A 177 -16.08 29.99 -26.31
C LYS A 177 -16.74 29.50 -27.61
N LYS A 178 -16.16 29.84 -28.78
CA LYS A 178 -16.59 29.62 -30.20
C LYS A 178 -17.32 28.30 -30.57
N LYS A 179 -17.48 27.35 -29.64
CA LYS A 179 -18.11 26.03 -29.81
C LYS A 179 -19.55 25.89 -29.28
N LYS A 180 -20.18 26.94 -28.71
CA LYS A 180 -21.56 26.86 -28.16
C LYS A 180 -22.64 27.56 -28.98
N VAL A 181 -22.31 28.60 -29.75
CA VAL A 181 -23.21 29.20 -30.75
C VAL A 181 -22.80 28.64 -32.10
N GLY A 182 -23.72 28.00 -32.81
CA GLY A 182 -23.46 27.36 -34.10
C GLY A 182 -23.21 28.39 -35.20
N TYR A 183 -24.14 29.30 -35.41
CA TYR A 183 -24.02 30.46 -36.30
C TYR A 183 -25.09 31.51 -35.98
N ILE A 184 -24.93 32.71 -36.53
CA ILE A 184 -25.89 33.81 -36.43
C ILE A 184 -26.63 33.94 -37.77
N GLN A 185 -27.95 33.81 -37.74
CA GLN A 185 -28.80 33.91 -38.92
C GLN A 185 -29.46 35.29 -38.97
N PHE A 186 -29.09 36.09 -39.96
CA PHE A 186 -29.75 37.35 -40.27
C PHE A 186 -30.80 37.10 -41.36
N ARG A 187 -32.07 37.19 -41.00
CA ARG A 187 -33.19 37.19 -41.94
C ARG A 187 -33.45 38.63 -42.32
N VAL A 188 -33.19 38.98 -43.57
CA VAL A 188 -33.13 40.37 -43.99
C VAL A 188 -34.11 40.59 -45.14
N GLU A 189 -34.89 41.66 -45.10
CA GLU A 189 -35.69 42.09 -46.24
C GLU A 189 -34.80 42.36 -47.47
N ALA A 190 -35.28 42.04 -48.67
CA ALA A 190 -34.48 42.04 -49.90
C ALA A 190 -33.72 43.36 -50.18
N ASN A 191 -34.35 44.48 -49.87
CA ASN A 191 -33.79 45.83 -50.05
C ASN A 191 -32.74 46.21 -48.99
N MET A 192 -32.64 45.46 -47.89
CA MET A 192 -31.72 45.70 -46.78
C MET A 192 -30.49 44.77 -46.82
N ILE A 193 -30.46 43.75 -47.68
CA ILE A 193 -29.36 42.77 -47.76
C ILE A 193 -28.00 43.47 -47.97
N ASN A 194 -27.86 44.27 -49.03
CA ASN A 194 -26.61 44.99 -49.31
C ASN A 194 -26.19 45.92 -48.16
N PHE A 195 -27.16 46.50 -47.44
CA PHE A 195 -26.89 47.38 -46.30
C PHE A 195 -26.31 46.59 -45.11
N VAL A 196 -26.91 45.43 -44.80
CA VAL A 196 -26.45 44.55 -43.71
C VAL A 196 -25.11 43.90 -44.06
N GLU A 197 -24.95 43.38 -45.28
CA GLU A 197 -23.69 42.79 -45.76
C GLU A 197 -22.53 43.76 -45.61
N LYS A 198 -22.68 44.97 -46.18
CA LYS A 198 -21.65 46.00 -46.12
C LYS A 198 -21.30 46.39 -44.68
N TYR A 199 -22.30 46.45 -43.80
CA TYR A 199 -22.06 46.76 -42.39
C TYR A 199 -21.28 45.65 -41.68
N LEU A 200 -21.70 44.38 -41.84
CA LEU A 200 -21.04 43.23 -41.21
C LEU A 200 -19.61 43.02 -41.72
N GLU A 201 -19.35 43.31 -43.00
CA GLU A 201 -18.00 43.36 -43.57
C GLU A 201 -17.16 44.47 -42.94
N THR A 202 -17.74 45.67 -42.79
CA THR A 202 -17.04 46.84 -42.23
C THR A 202 -16.57 46.59 -40.80
N ILE A 203 -17.35 45.87 -39.99
CA ILE A 203 -16.97 45.53 -38.61
C ILE A 203 -16.21 44.20 -38.50
N GLU A 204 -15.87 43.57 -39.64
CA GLU A 204 -15.18 42.27 -39.72
C GLU A 204 -15.86 41.16 -38.88
N PHE A 205 -17.18 41.13 -38.84
CA PHE A 205 -17.96 40.28 -37.92
C PHE A 205 -17.63 38.78 -38.05
N SER A 206 -17.23 38.34 -39.25
CA SER A 206 -16.82 36.96 -39.55
C SER A 206 -15.58 36.49 -38.79
N ARG A 207 -14.76 37.39 -38.24
CA ARG A 207 -13.59 37.02 -37.40
C ARG A 207 -14.02 36.34 -36.10
N ASP A 208 -15.15 36.77 -35.56
CA ASP A 208 -15.62 36.35 -34.24
C ASP A 208 -16.75 35.34 -34.32
N TYR A 209 -17.66 35.51 -35.27
CA TYR A 209 -18.85 34.66 -35.42
C TYR A 209 -19.05 34.17 -36.85
N GLN A 210 -19.44 32.91 -36.98
CA GLN A 210 -19.99 32.40 -38.24
C GLN A 210 -21.42 32.93 -38.40
N TYR A 211 -21.75 33.47 -39.57
CA TYR A 211 -23.08 34.00 -39.85
C TYR A 211 -23.60 33.62 -41.24
N LEU A 212 -24.91 33.69 -41.40
CA LEU A 212 -25.66 33.47 -42.64
C LEU A 212 -26.64 34.63 -42.82
N ILE A 213 -26.76 35.16 -44.03
CA ILE A 213 -27.77 36.15 -44.39
C ILE A 213 -28.74 35.46 -45.34
N ASP A 214 -29.99 35.34 -44.91
CA ASP A 214 -31.07 34.80 -45.72
C ASP A 214 -32.06 35.93 -46.05
N GLN A 215 -32.57 35.92 -47.27
CA GLN A 215 -33.68 36.78 -47.62
C GLN A 215 -34.92 36.31 -46.87
N GLU A 216 -35.59 37.21 -46.13
CA GLU A 216 -36.87 36.92 -45.50
C GLU A 216 -37.90 36.67 -46.62
N THR A 217 -38.13 35.40 -46.94
CA THR A 217 -39.21 34.97 -47.82
C THR A 217 -40.45 34.85 -46.96
N ASP A 218 -41.46 35.63 -47.33
CA ASP A 218 -42.74 35.71 -46.66
C ASP A 218 -43.43 34.33 -46.64
N GLU A 219 -43.17 33.54 -45.58
CA GLU A 219 -43.93 32.30 -45.31
C GLU A 219 -45.41 32.59 -44.99
N SER A 220 -45.85 33.86 -45.03
CA SER A 220 -47.25 34.27 -44.95
C SER A 220 -47.99 34.26 -46.30
N LYS A 221 -47.36 33.81 -47.41
CA LYS A 221 -48.00 33.64 -48.73
C LYS A 221 -48.13 32.20 -49.21
N CYS A 222 -48.30 31.26 -48.29
CA CYS A 222 -48.84 29.93 -48.58
C CYS A 222 -50.21 29.75 -47.91
N ILE A 223 -51.17 30.59 -48.29
CA ILE A 223 -52.55 30.23 -48.67
C ILE A 223 -52.90 31.08 -49.90
#